data_AF-A0A834KZA5-F1
#
_entry.id   AF-A0A834KZA5-F1
#
_cell.length_a   1.000
_cell.length_b   1.000
_cell.length_c   1.000
_cell.angle_alpha   90.00
_cell.angle_beta   90.00
_cell.angle_gamma   90.00
#
_symmetry.space_group_name_H-M   'P 1'
#
loop_
_entity.id
_entity.type
_entity.pdbx_description
1 polymer ?
#
loop_
_entity_poly.entity_id
_entity_poly.type
_entity_poly.pdbx_seq_one_letter_code
_entity_poly.pdbx_strand_id
1 'polypeptide(L)'
;MNLPECLICLHFILLLHLYFSPCRSNEDNVIFLDFGCLDLIVVFSCSRDKYRFYACLLRARFDENKDEKDMVKATLMLKAGEEEFWANQHPQPYIFPDSPGGTSYERYECYKVPDWVLDYWHPSEKAMYPDYFSKREQWKKLRMESWDREVAQLEAETPAGGPRTEALPPARKEGDLPPLWWQYVTRPRERPT
;
A
#
# COMPACT_ATOMS: atom_id res chain seq x y z
N MET A 1 11.23 9.71 34.23
CA MET A 1 9.81 9.34 34.02
C MET A 1 9.67 8.99 32.56
N ASN A 2 9.57 7.68 32.30
CA ASN A 2 9.57 7.09 30.97
C ASN A 2 8.26 7.44 30.26
N LEU A 3 8.33 8.26 29.22
CA LEU A 3 7.24 8.39 28.26
C LEU A 3 7.33 7.23 27.27
N PRO A 4 6.20 6.60 26.90
CA PRO A 4 6.19 5.36 26.16
C PRO A 4 6.79 5.55 24.78
N GLU A 5 7.84 4.78 24.51
CA GLU A 5 8.44 4.59 23.20
C GLU A 5 7.45 3.92 22.22
N CYS A 6 7.69 4.11 20.92
CA CYS A 6 7.49 3.06 19.90
C CYS A 6 6.13 2.82 19.20
N LEU A 7 5.20 3.77 19.07
CA LEU A 7 4.02 3.55 18.18
C LEU A 7 4.08 4.22 16.79
N ILE A 8 4.84 5.30 16.61
CA ILE A 8 4.80 6.04 15.33
C ILE A 8 5.83 5.48 14.31
N CYS A 9 6.97 4.96 14.76
CA CYS A 9 8.03 4.48 13.85
C CYS A 9 7.79 3.06 13.29
N LEU A 10 7.01 2.22 13.97
CA LEU A 10 6.75 0.84 13.53
C LEU A 10 5.76 0.76 12.37
N HIS A 11 4.86 1.74 12.20
CA HIS A 11 3.81 1.66 11.19
C HIS A 11 4.32 1.85 9.75
N PHE A 12 5.36 2.66 9.53
CA PHE A 12 5.91 2.84 8.18
C PHE A 12 6.74 1.63 7.72
N ILE A 13 7.35 0.90 8.65
CA ILE A 13 8.06 -0.35 8.36
C ILE A 13 7.06 -1.51 8.16
N LEU A 14 5.95 -1.53 8.92
CA LEU A 14 4.91 -2.58 8.85
C LEU A 14 3.87 -2.41 7.73
N LEU A 15 3.63 -1.22 7.17
CA LEU A 15 2.62 -1.08 6.11
C LEU A 15 3.05 -1.61 4.74
N LEU A 16 4.32 -1.97 4.60
CA LEU A 16 4.87 -2.76 3.49
C LEU A 16 5.24 -4.19 3.94
N HIS A 17 4.74 -4.66 5.09
CA HIS A 17 4.80 -6.09 5.41
C HIS A 17 3.81 -6.86 4.51
N LEU A 18 4.36 -7.66 3.60
CA LEU A 18 3.95 -9.05 3.38
C LEU A 18 2.72 -9.39 2.50
N TYR A 19 2.30 -8.57 1.54
CA TYR A 19 1.24 -9.05 0.61
C TYR A 19 1.73 -10.13 -0.39
N PHE A 20 3.03 -10.18 -0.70
CA PHE A 20 3.56 -11.10 -1.73
C PHE A 20 4.77 -11.94 -1.30
N SER A 21 5.56 -11.50 -0.33
CA SER A 21 6.77 -12.19 0.12
C SER A 21 6.82 -12.27 1.64
N PRO A 22 7.27 -13.40 2.22
CA PRO A 22 7.33 -13.61 3.69
C PRO A 22 8.45 -12.79 4.37
N CYS A 23 9.42 -12.27 3.61
CA CYS A 23 10.49 -11.42 4.11
C CYS A 23 10.86 -10.36 3.07
N ARG A 24 11.41 -9.23 3.55
CA ARG A 24 11.97 -8.17 2.72
C ARG A 24 13.41 -8.52 2.35
N SER A 25 13.79 -8.35 1.08
CA SER A 25 15.17 -8.61 0.64
C SER A 25 16.14 -7.54 1.16
N ASN A 26 17.44 -7.84 1.17
CA ASN A 26 18.45 -6.86 1.58
C ASN A 26 18.44 -5.61 0.68
N GLU A 27 18.21 -5.79 -0.63
CA GLU A 27 18.09 -4.70 -1.60
C GLU A 27 16.90 -3.79 -1.28
N ASP A 28 15.74 -4.37 -0.97
CA ASP A 28 14.55 -3.62 -0.57
C ASP A 28 14.77 -2.85 0.74
N ASN A 29 15.53 -3.41 1.69
CA ASN A 29 15.90 -2.72 2.93
C ASN A 29 16.79 -1.50 2.65
N VAL A 30 17.80 -1.65 1.78
CA VAL A 30 18.66 -0.53 1.35
C VAL A 30 17.82 0.58 0.69
N ILE A 31 16.90 0.21 -0.20
CA ILE A 31 16.03 1.15 -0.89
C ILE A 31 15.14 1.90 0.12
N PHE A 32 14.56 1.18 1.08
CA PHE A 32 13.73 1.79 2.12
C PHE A 32 14.52 2.74 3.02
N LEU A 33 15.76 2.38 3.38
CA LEU A 33 16.67 3.25 4.12
C LEU A 33 17.04 4.51 3.33
N ASP A 34 17.34 4.41 2.03
CA ASP A 34 17.63 5.57 1.16
C ASP A 34 16.44 6.54 1.11
N PHE A 35 15.22 6.03 0.86
CA PHE A 35 14.01 6.85 0.89
C PHE A 35 13.77 7.50 2.27
N GLY A 36 13.90 6.74 3.36
CA GLY A 36 13.74 7.27 4.71
C GLY A 36 14.75 8.38 5.04
N CYS A 37 16.01 8.22 4.63
CA CYS A 37 17.05 9.24 4.78
C CYS A 37 16.75 10.50 3.94
N LEU A 38 16.21 10.35 2.72
CA LEU A 38 15.80 11.50 1.91
C LEU A 38 14.67 12.28 2.58
N ASP A 39 13.64 11.59 3.08
CA ASP A 39 12.52 12.21 3.79
C ASP A 39 13.02 12.97 5.04
N LEU A 40 14.02 12.43 5.74
CA LEU A 40 14.67 13.10 6.86
C LEU A 40 15.35 14.42 6.44
N ILE A 41 16.10 14.41 5.33
CA ILE A 41 16.78 15.61 4.82
C ILE A 41 15.76 16.68 4.42
N VAL A 42 14.60 16.30 3.86
CA VAL A 42 13.52 17.25 3.53
C VAL A 42 13.08 18.05 4.75
N VAL A 43 12.95 17.41 5.91
CA VAL A 43 12.45 18.04 7.12
C VAL A 43 13.49 18.97 7.75
N PHE A 44 14.75 18.55 7.82
CA PHE A 44 15.82 19.41 8.34
C PHE A 44 16.16 20.57 7.40
N SER A 45 16.06 20.35 6.09
CA SER A 45 16.35 21.35 5.07
C SER A 45 15.05 21.99 4.57
N CYS A 46 14.54 22.98 5.31
CA CYS A 46 13.33 23.72 4.92
C CYS A 46 13.40 24.33 3.50
N SER A 47 14.61 24.57 2.98
CA SER A 47 14.83 25.16 1.65
C SER A 47 15.20 24.08 0.62
N ARG A 48 14.58 24.16 -0.56
CA ARG A 48 14.71 23.15 -1.63
C ARG A 48 16.12 23.02 -2.20
N ASP A 49 16.87 24.12 -2.25
CA ASP A 49 18.27 24.18 -2.68
C ASP A 49 19.19 23.37 -1.75
N LYS A 50 19.06 23.56 -0.44
CA LYS A 50 19.81 22.80 0.57
C LYS A 50 19.46 21.33 0.53
N TYR A 51 18.16 21.01 0.45
CA TYR A 51 17.70 19.63 0.29
C TYR A 51 18.37 18.95 -0.90
N ARG A 52 18.37 19.58 -2.08
CA ARG A 52 18.98 19.00 -3.29
C ARG A 52 20.47 18.76 -3.14
N PHE A 53 21.20 19.67 -2.51
CA PHE A 53 22.62 19.50 -2.26
C PHE A 53 22.89 18.27 -1.37
N TYR A 54 22.23 18.18 -0.22
CA TYR A 54 22.42 17.07 0.72
C TYR A 54 21.90 15.72 0.17
N ALA A 55 20.81 15.73 -0.59
CA ALA A 55 20.30 14.53 -1.26
C ALA A 55 21.32 13.96 -2.26
N CYS A 56 22.01 14.82 -3.03
CA CYS A 56 23.08 14.37 -3.93
C CYS A 56 24.27 13.78 -3.17
N LEU A 57 24.66 14.37 -2.04
CA LEU A 57 25.73 13.84 -1.18
C LEU A 57 25.36 12.47 -0.59
N LEU A 58 24.12 12.33 -0.10
CA LEU A 58 23.61 11.06 0.40
C LEU A 58 23.63 10.00 -0.70
N ARG A 59 23.13 10.34 -1.90
CA ARG A 59 23.11 9.41 -3.03
C ARG A 59 24.51 8.97 -3.44
N ALA A 60 25.50 9.86 -3.42
CA ALA A 60 26.89 9.52 -3.69
C ALA A 60 27.43 8.48 -2.68
N ARG A 61 27.12 8.62 -1.37
CA ARG A 61 27.50 7.63 -0.34
C ARG A 61 26.91 6.24 -0.62
N PHE A 62 25.67 6.16 -1.07
CA PHE A 62 25.04 4.90 -1.45
C PHE A 62 25.66 4.31 -2.72
N ASP A 63 25.92 5.14 -3.73
CA ASP A 63 26.52 4.70 -5.00
C ASP A 63 27.95 4.17 -4.81
N GLU A 64 28.74 4.74 -3.88
CA GLU A 64 30.08 4.24 -3.51
C GLU A 64 30.08 2.78 -3.01
N ASN A 65 28.99 2.35 -2.36
CA ASN A 65 28.88 1.03 -1.72
C ASN A 65 27.98 0.06 -2.50
N LYS A 66 27.56 0.42 -3.71
CA LYS A 66 26.61 -0.35 -4.52
C LYS A 66 27.18 -1.68 -5.02
N ASP A 67 28.47 -1.73 -5.35
CA ASP A 67 29.11 -2.88 -5.99
C ASP A 67 29.74 -3.87 -4.97
N GLU A 68 29.37 -3.79 -3.69
CA GLU A 68 29.83 -4.72 -2.66
C GLU A 68 29.23 -6.13 -2.88
N LYS A 69 30.10 -7.14 -2.89
CA LYS A 69 29.70 -8.54 -3.18
C LYS A 69 29.54 -9.38 -1.93
N ASP A 70 30.18 -8.98 -0.82
CA ASP A 70 30.06 -9.69 0.44
C ASP A 70 28.75 -9.32 1.15
N MET A 71 27.83 -10.26 1.21
CA MET A 71 26.53 -10.09 1.85
C MET A 71 26.62 -9.86 3.35
N VAL A 72 27.64 -10.38 4.03
CA VAL A 72 27.83 -10.17 5.48
C VAL A 72 28.25 -8.73 5.73
N LYS A 73 29.20 -8.23 4.94
CA LYS A 73 29.61 -6.83 5.00
C LYS A 73 28.46 -5.89 4.62
N ALA A 74 27.69 -6.20 3.58
CA ALA A 74 26.54 -5.40 3.17
C ALA A 74 25.48 -5.29 4.27
N THR A 75 25.17 -6.39 4.98
CA THR A 75 24.20 -6.37 6.10
C THR A 75 24.72 -5.62 7.32
N LEU A 76 26.02 -5.69 7.62
CA LEU A 76 26.64 -4.88 8.67
C LEU A 76 26.62 -3.38 8.34
N MET A 77 26.88 -3.01 7.08
CA MET A 77 26.80 -1.63 6.63
C MET A 77 25.36 -1.10 6.70
N LEU A 78 24.38 -1.92 6.31
CA LEU A 78 22.97 -1.58 6.43
C LEU A 78 22.57 -1.33 7.88
N LYS A 79 22.97 -2.22 8.80
CA LYS A 79 22.71 -2.05 10.23
C LYS A 79 23.34 -0.74 10.77
N ALA A 80 24.58 -0.45 10.40
CA ALA A 80 25.24 0.80 10.80
C ALA A 80 24.52 2.04 10.22
N GLY A 81 24.03 1.96 8.99
CA GLY A 81 23.23 3.01 8.36
C GLY A 81 21.87 3.22 9.05
N GLU A 82 21.19 2.15 9.46
CA GLU A 82 19.96 2.22 10.25
C GLU A 82 20.18 2.85 11.64
N GLU A 83 21.30 2.53 12.29
CA GLU A 83 21.70 3.16 13.57
C GLU A 83 22.00 4.66 13.40
N GLU A 84 22.73 5.06 12.33
CA GLU A 84 22.96 6.47 11.97
C GLU A 84 21.63 7.18 11.68
N PHE A 85 20.73 6.54 10.93
CA PHE A 85 19.42 7.08 10.62
C PHE A 85 18.60 7.30 11.90
N TRP A 86 18.51 6.29 12.77
CA TRP A 86 17.79 6.34 14.04
C TRP A 86 18.28 7.48 14.96
N ALA A 87 19.59 7.63 15.10
CA ALA A 87 20.19 8.67 15.94
C ALA A 87 19.89 10.10 15.45
N ASN A 88 19.69 10.26 14.14
CA ASN A 88 19.49 11.57 13.50
C ASN A 88 18.03 11.85 13.12
N GLN A 89 17.06 11.03 13.54
CA GLN A 89 15.65 11.23 13.16
C GLN A 89 15.10 12.57 13.66
N HIS A 90 14.30 13.23 12.83
CA HIS A 90 13.60 14.44 13.21
C HIS A 90 12.41 14.08 14.12
N PRO A 91 12.21 14.76 15.26
CA PRO A 91 11.12 14.42 16.20
C PRO A 91 9.72 14.47 15.57
N GLN A 92 9.53 15.31 14.56
CA GLN A 92 8.28 15.45 13.82
C GLN A 92 8.55 15.39 12.31
N PRO A 93 8.55 14.20 11.69
CA PRO A 93 8.79 14.07 10.26
C PRO A 93 7.66 14.71 9.44
N TYR A 94 7.95 15.07 8.19
CA TYR A 94 6.95 15.54 7.24
C TYR A 94 6.15 14.33 6.73
N ILE A 95 4.87 14.30 7.04
CA ILE A 95 3.94 13.25 6.62
C ILE A 95 2.92 13.87 5.67
N PHE A 96 2.71 13.25 4.52
CA PHE A 96 1.69 13.73 3.57
C PHE A 96 0.30 13.68 4.21
N PRO A 97 -0.60 14.64 3.90
CA PRO A 97 -1.88 14.75 4.58
C PRO A 97 -2.73 13.48 4.52
N ASP A 98 -2.77 12.81 3.37
CA ASP A 98 -3.58 11.61 3.11
C ASP A 98 -2.85 10.30 3.50
N SER A 99 -1.57 10.35 3.86
CA SER A 99 -0.80 9.19 4.33
C SER A 99 -1.11 8.87 5.79
N PRO A 100 -0.88 7.63 6.26
CA PRO A 100 -1.05 7.26 7.67
C PRO A 100 -0.24 8.18 8.59
N GLY A 101 -0.90 8.74 9.61
CA GLY A 101 -0.32 9.75 10.52
C GLY A 101 -0.36 11.20 10.00
N GLY A 102 -0.87 11.41 8.79
CA GLY A 102 -1.11 12.73 8.21
C GLY A 102 -2.35 13.42 8.79
N THR A 103 -2.49 14.71 8.50
CA THR A 103 -3.56 15.56 9.08
C THR A 103 -4.95 15.35 8.45
N SER A 104 -5.03 14.70 7.28
CA SER A 104 -6.29 14.32 6.62
C SER A 104 -6.43 12.82 6.41
N TYR A 105 -5.61 12.01 7.09
CA TYR A 105 -5.71 10.56 7.05
C TYR A 105 -7.12 10.12 7.48
N GLU A 106 -7.75 9.27 6.67
CA GLU A 106 -9.11 8.74 6.87
C GLU A 106 -10.22 9.81 7.04
N ARG A 107 -9.93 11.08 6.75
CA ARG A 107 -10.90 12.19 6.87
C ARG A 107 -12.19 11.92 6.10
N TYR A 108 -12.09 11.27 4.95
CA TYR A 108 -13.22 10.98 4.07
C TYR A 108 -13.81 9.58 4.25
N GLU A 109 -13.29 8.78 5.18
CA GLU A 109 -13.74 7.40 5.39
C GLU A 109 -15.21 7.33 5.79
N CYS A 110 -15.69 8.30 6.58
CA CYS A 110 -17.10 8.38 7.00
C CYS A 110 -18.09 8.58 5.84
N TYR A 111 -17.63 9.04 4.66
CA TYR A 111 -18.47 9.22 3.48
C TYR A 111 -18.39 8.04 2.51
N LYS A 112 -17.49 7.07 2.76
CA LYS A 112 -17.31 5.89 1.91
C LYS A 112 -18.39 4.86 2.22
N VAL A 113 -19.58 5.08 1.68
CA VAL A 113 -20.68 4.14 1.79
C VAL A 113 -20.44 2.95 0.84
N PRO A 114 -20.50 1.69 1.32
CA PRO A 114 -20.29 0.54 0.46
C PRO A 114 -21.47 0.36 -0.51
N ASP A 115 -21.17 -0.06 -1.74
CA ASP A 115 -22.15 -0.14 -2.85
C ASP A 115 -23.41 -0.93 -2.48
N TRP A 116 -23.27 -2.03 -1.74
CA TRP A 116 -24.41 -2.89 -1.37
C TRP A 116 -25.50 -2.17 -0.57
N VAL A 117 -25.22 -1.04 0.08
CA VAL A 117 -26.23 -0.23 0.80
C VAL A 117 -27.33 0.28 -0.14
N LEU A 118 -26.99 0.55 -1.40
CA LEU A 118 -27.95 1.01 -2.42
C LEU A 118 -29.05 -0.02 -2.74
N ASP A 119 -28.87 -1.30 -2.36
CA ASP A 119 -29.91 -2.32 -2.51
C ASP A 119 -31.07 -2.12 -1.54
N TYR A 120 -30.84 -1.48 -0.39
CA TYR A 120 -31.84 -1.25 0.65
C TYR A 120 -32.68 0.02 0.44
N TRP A 121 -32.39 0.83 -0.58
CA TRP A 121 -33.16 2.03 -0.89
C TRP A 121 -34.62 1.73 -1.23
N HIS A 122 -35.53 2.63 -0.87
CA HIS A 122 -36.94 2.45 -1.18
C HIS A 122 -37.17 2.55 -2.71
N PRO A 123 -38.09 1.76 -3.32
CA PRO A 123 -38.31 1.81 -4.76
C PRO A 123 -38.62 3.22 -5.32
N SER A 124 -39.26 4.10 -4.54
CA SER A 124 -39.49 5.49 -4.96
C SER A 124 -38.19 6.29 -5.11
N GLU A 125 -37.19 6.04 -4.26
CA GLU A 125 -35.88 6.69 -4.31
C GLU A 125 -35.07 6.13 -5.48
N LYS A 126 -35.16 4.82 -5.73
CA LYS A 126 -34.51 4.18 -6.89
C LYS A 126 -35.09 4.68 -8.22
N ALA A 127 -36.40 4.92 -8.26
CA ALA A 127 -37.09 5.45 -9.45
C ALA A 127 -36.61 6.85 -9.86
N MET A 128 -35.93 7.58 -8.97
CA MET A 128 -35.29 8.87 -9.29
C MET A 128 -34.09 8.70 -10.23
N TYR A 129 -33.42 7.53 -10.22
CA TYR A 129 -32.19 7.27 -10.98
C TYR A 129 -32.30 5.99 -11.85
N PRO A 130 -33.24 5.94 -12.81
CA PRO A 130 -33.55 4.71 -13.56
C PRO A 130 -32.36 4.20 -14.39
N ASP A 131 -31.59 5.10 -15.00
CA ASP A 131 -30.44 4.74 -15.84
C ASP A 131 -29.27 4.17 -15.03
N TYR A 132 -29.09 4.66 -13.80
CA TYR A 132 -28.03 4.17 -12.92
C TYR A 132 -28.36 2.76 -12.41
N PHE A 133 -29.57 2.56 -11.90
CA PHE A 133 -29.98 1.25 -11.38
C PHE A 133 -30.09 0.20 -12.50
N SER A 134 -30.55 0.56 -13.71
CA SER A 134 -30.56 -0.38 -14.84
C SER A 134 -29.17 -0.86 -15.24
N LYS A 135 -28.17 0.02 -15.26
CA LYS A 135 -26.76 -0.36 -15.47
C LYS A 135 -26.23 -1.21 -14.32
N ARG A 136 -26.55 -0.85 -13.07
CA ARG A 136 -26.09 -1.58 -11.89
C ARG A 136 -26.57 -3.04 -11.87
N GLU A 137 -27.80 -3.30 -12.31
CA GLU A 137 -28.31 -4.67 -12.45
C GLU A 137 -27.51 -5.49 -13.48
N GLN A 138 -27.00 -4.88 -14.55
CA GLN A 138 -26.10 -5.56 -15.49
C GLN A 138 -24.79 -5.98 -14.82
N TRP A 139 -24.22 -5.12 -13.96
CA TRP A 139 -23.02 -5.44 -13.17
C TRP A 139 -23.27 -6.54 -12.15
N LYS A 140 -24.42 -6.52 -11.47
CA LYS A 140 -24.81 -7.57 -10.52
C LYS A 140 -25.01 -8.92 -11.23
N LYS A 141 -25.62 -8.91 -12.40
CA LYS A 141 -25.75 -10.09 -13.25
C LYS A 141 -24.38 -10.65 -13.66
N LEU A 142 -23.48 -9.79 -14.12
CA LEU A 142 -22.10 -10.17 -14.47
C LEU A 142 -21.37 -10.81 -13.29
N ARG A 143 -21.51 -10.25 -12.08
CA ARG A 143 -20.92 -10.82 -10.86
C ARG A 143 -21.46 -12.21 -10.52
N MET A 144 -22.78 -12.41 -10.67
CA MET A 144 -23.40 -13.72 -10.42
C MET A 144 -22.93 -14.76 -11.44
N GLU A 145 -22.76 -14.37 -12.71
CA GLU A 145 -22.27 -15.26 -13.78
C GLU A 145 -20.78 -15.57 -13.67
N SER A 146 -19.97 -14.66 -13.12
CA SER A 146 -18.53 -14.84 -12.98
C SER A 146 -18.16 -15.66 -11.74
N TRP A 147 -18.95 -15.60 -10.66
CA TRP A 147 -18.62 -16.20 -9.37
C TRP A 147 -18.24 -17.69 -9.45
N ASP A 148 -19.07 -18.51 -10.09
CA ASP A 148 -18.81 -19.96 -10.16
C ASP A 148 -17.52 -20.28 -10.95
N ARG A 149 -17.19 -19.46 -11.96
CA ARG A 149 -15.97 -19.63 -12.77
C ARG A 149 -14.72 -19.20 -12.00
N GLU A 150 -14.82 -18.10 -11.26
CA GLU A 150 -13.76 -17.60 -10.39
C GLU A 150 -13.41 -18.63 -9.30
N VAL A 151 -14.43 -19.18 -8.64
CA VAL A 151 -14.26 -20.20 -7.60
C VAL A 151 -13.63 -21.46 -8.19
N ALA A 152 -14.11 -21.93 -9.34
CA ALA A 152 -13.53 -23.09 -10.02
C ALA A 152 -12.07 -22.87 -10.42
N GLN A 153 -11.70 -21.65 -10.87
CA GLN A 153 -10.31 -21.31 -11.16
C GLN A 153 -9.45 -21.33 -9.89
N LEU A 154 -9.95 -20.77 -8.79
CA LEU A 154 -9.24 -20.77 -7.51
C LEU A 154 -9.02 -22.18 -6.99
N GLU A 155 -10.05 -23.03 -7.00
CA GLU A 155 -9.93 -24.43 -6.56
C GLU A 155 -8.95 -25.24 -7.42
N ALA A 156 -8.91 -24.96 -8.74
CA ALA A 156 -7.99 -25.62 -9.66
C ALA A 156 -6.53 -25.18 -9.51
N GLU A 157 -6.28 -23.88 -9.25
CA GLU A 157 -4.92 -23.32 -9.12
C GLU A 157 -4.38 -23.41 -7.68
N THR A 158 -5.23 -23.60 -6.67
CA THR A 158 -4.81 -23.67 -5.27
C THR A 158 -4.21 -25.04 -4.93
N PRO A 159 -2.99 -25.10 -4.38
CA PRO A 159 -2.39 -26.35 -3.92
C PRO A 159 -3.22 -27.03 -2.82
N ALA A 160 -3.13 -28.36 -2.70
CA ALA A 160 -3.88 -29.14 -1.70
C ALA A 160 -3.63 -28.72 -0.23
N GLY A 161 -2.50 -28.08 0.06
CA GLY A 161 -2.17 -27.52 1.38
C GLY A 161 -2.69 -26.11 1.64
N GLY A 162 -3.53 -25.57 0.74
CA GLY A 162 -3.97 -24.18 0.75
C GLY A 162 -3.03 -23.24 -0.02
N PRO A 163 -3.42 -21.96 -0.16
CA PRO A 163 -2.61 -20.95 -0.83
C PRO A 163 -1.35 -20.64 -0.01
N ARG A 164 -0.21 -20.52 -0.70
CA ARG A 164 1.10 -20.19 -0.06
C ARG A 164 1.31 -18.69 0.13
N THR A 165 0.64 -17.87 -0.67
CA THR A 165 0.72 -16.40 -0.67
C THR A 165 -0.68 -15.82 -0.89
N GLU A 166 -0.85 -14.53 -0.58
CA GLU A 166 -2.12 -13.81 -0.78
C GLU A 166 -2.34 -13.37 -2.24
N ALA A 167 -1.42 -13.73 -3.14
CA ALA A 167 -1.47 -13.37 -4.54
C ALA A 167 -2.61 -14.11 -5.26
N LEU A 168 -3.56 -13.35 -5.82
CA LEU A 168 -4.64 -13.90 -6.65
C LEU A 168 -4.16 -14.10 -8.09
N PRO A 169 -4.52 -15.22 -8.75
CA PRO A 169 -4.16 -15.43 -10.15
C PRO A 169 -4.97 -14.50 -11.06
N PRO A 170 -4.42 -14.08 -12.22
CA PRO A 170 -5.19 -13.35 -13.23
C PRO A 170 -6.19 -14.28 -13.94
N ALA A 171 -7.18 -13.69 -14.62
CA ALA A 171 -8.08 -14.45 -15.49
C ALA A 171 -7.29 -15.15 -16.62
N ARG A 172 -7.55 -16.45 -16.85
CA ARG A 172 -6.81 -17.25 -17.84
C ARG A 172 -7.48 -17.33 -19.21
N LYS A 173 -8.80 -17.22 -19.25
CA LYS A 173 -9.61 -17.40 -20.47
C LYS A 173 -10.22 -16.08 -20.91
N GLU A 174 -10.43 -15.94 -22.21
CA GLU A 174 -11.13 -14.79 -22.77
C GLU A 174 -12.59 -14.77 -22.31
N GLY A 175 -13.03 -13.63 -21.76
CA GLY A 175 -14.39 -13.46 -21.23
C GLY A 175 -14.56 -13.83 -19.76
N ASP A 176 -13.54 -14.40 -19.10
CA ASP A 176 -13.54 -14.60 -17.65
C ASP A 176 -12.97 -13.36 -16.93
N LEU A 177 -13.45 -13.12 -15.71
CA LEU A 177 -12.99 -12.03 -14.85
C LEU A 177 -11.99 -12.55 -13.81
N PRO A 178 -11.05 -11.71 -13.34
CA PRO A 178 -10.12 -12.12 -12.29
C PRO A 178 -10.87 -12.54 -11.02
N PRO A 179 -10.45 -13.58 -10.30
CA PRO A 179 -11.10 -14.02 -9.08
C PRO A 179 -11.14 -12.93 -8.00
N LEU A 180 -12.26 -12.83 -7.29
CA LEU A 180 -12.51 -11.88 -6.19
C LEU A 180 -12.40 -10.39 -6.60
N TRP A 181 -12.57 -10.09 -7.89
CA TRP A 181 -12.42 -8.73 -8.42
C TRP A 181 -13.41 -7.71 -7.84
N TRP A 182 -14.60 -8.16 -7.42
CA TRP A 182 -15.72 -7.27 -7.07
C TRP A 182 -15.34 -6.21 -6.04
N GLN A 183 -14.71 -6.60 -4.93
CA GLN A 183 -14.39 -5.68 -3.83
C GLN A 183 -13.39 -4.60 -4.26
N TYR A 184 -12.48 -4.92 -5.18
CA TYR A 184 -11.49 -3.99 -5.69
C TYR A 184 -12.09 -3.02 -6.70
N VAL A 185 -12.99 -3.50 -7.56
CA VAL A 185 -13.61 -2.68 -8.61
C VAL A 185 -14.74 -1.80 -8.07
N THR A 186 -15.56 -2.32 -7.15
CA THR A 186 -16.67 -1.56 -6.55
C THR A 186 -16.30 -0.88 -5.24
N ARG A 187 -15.00 -0.70 -4.97
CA ARG A 187 -14.55 0.05 -3.79
C ARG A 187 -15.07 1.48 -3.85
N PRO A 188 -15.49 2.07 -2.72
CA PRO A 188 -15.85 3.48 -2.68
C PRO A 188 -14.70 4.36 -3.20
N ARG A 189 -15.05 5.48 -3.84
CA ARG A 189 -14.05 6.45 -4.29
C ARG A 189 -13.32 7.04 -3.08
N GLU A 190 -12.05 7.37 -3.23
CA GLU A 190 -11.25 8.00 -2.16
C GLU A 190 -11.84 9.34 -1.70
N ARG A 191 -12.41 10.09 -2.66
CA ARG A 191 -13.12 11.35 -2.41
C ARG A 191 -14.53 11.26 -3.01
N PRO A 192 -15.51 10.76 -2.24
CA PRO A 192 -16.92 10.81 -2.62
C PRO A 192 -17.36 12.28 -2.73
N THR A 193 -17.86 12.69 -3.90
CA THR A 193 -18.37 14.04 -4.20
C THR A 193 -19.86 14.01 -4.43
#